data_AF-A0A2V5UQ92-F1
#
_entry.id   AF-A0A2V5UQ92-F1
#
_cell.length_a   1.000
_cell.length_b   1.000
_cell.length_c   1.000
_cell.angle_alpha   90.00
_cell.angle_beta   90.00
_cell.angle_gamma   90.00
#
_symmetry.space_group_name_H-M   'P 1'
#
loop_
_entity.id
_entity.type
_entity.pdbx_description
1 polymer ?
#
loop_
_entity_poly.entity_id
_entity_poly.type
_entity_poly.pdbx_seq_one_letter_code
_entity_poly.pdbx_strand_id
1 'polypeptide(L)' 'MENAVDELAQALRERLAVIRDEQSRRHVDTHMARLRKISEKIEKLQAALPQPIDPQLAHYLQRKSYDKALELIENTIQQ' A
#
# COMPACT_ATOMS: atom_id res chain seq x y z
N MET A 1 10.60 -14.02 -3.75
CA MET A 1 9.23 -13.90 -3.20
C MET A 1 9.14 -12.77 -2.18
N GLU A 2 10.21 -12.47 -1.42
CA GLU A 2 10.38 -11.21 -0.65
C GLU A 2 9.98 -9.96 -1.45
N ASN A 3 10.45 -9.84 -2.70
CA ASN A 3 10.25 -8.63 -3.49
C ASN A 3 8.79 -8.16 -3.63
N ALA A 4 7.81 -9.05 -3.77
CA ALA A 4 6.42 -8.62 -4.01
C ALA A 4 5.76 -8.04 -2.74
N VAL A 5 6.08 -8.62 -1.57
CA VAL A 5 5.59 -8.13 -0.27
C VAL A 5 6.31 -6.85 0.12
N ASP A 6 7.63 -6.78 -0.12
CA ASP A 6 8.43 -5.57 0.10
C ASP A 6 7.98 -4.40 -0.79
N GLU A 7 7.73 -4.68 -2.07
CA GLU A 7 7.18 -3.68 -3.01
C GLU A 7 5.79 -3.21 -2.59
N LEU A 8 4.96 -4.11 -2.04
CA LEU A 8 3.65 -3.75 -1.51
C LEU A 8 3.78 -2.87 -0.27
N ALA A 9 4.63 -3.23 0.69
CA ALA A 9 4.92 -2.39 1.86
C ALA A 9 5.41 -1.01 1.45
N GLN A 10 6.32 -0.93 0.47
CA GLN A 10 6.81 0.35 -0.05
C GLN A 10 5.68 1.18 -0.68
N ALA A 11 4.82 0.57 -1.49
CA ALA A 11 3.68 1.26 -2.10
C ALA A 11 2.67 1.78 -1.05
N LEU A 12 2.42 1.01 0.01
CA LEU A 12 1.58 1.41 1.13
C LEU A 12 2.19 2.59 1.91
N ARG A 13 3.50 2.55 2.21
CA ARG A 13 4.22 3.68 2.83
C ARG A 13 4.14 4.94 1.98
N GLU A 14 4.39 4.81 0.67
CA GLU A 14 4.33 5.93 -0.27
C GLU A 14 2.94 6.56 -0.26
N ARG A 15 1.88 5.73 -0.29
CA ARG A 15 0.51 6.23 -0.22
C ARG A 15 0.23 7.02 1.05
N LEU A 16 0.62 6.49 2.20
CA LEU A 16 0.41 7.14 3.49
C LEU A 16 1.21 8.44 3.60
N ALA A 17 2.44 8.46 3.07
CA ALA A 17 3.27 9.67 3.00
C ALA A 17 2.61 10.75 2.13
N VAL A 18 2.04 10.39 0.97
CA VAL A 18 1.33 11.34 0.12
C VAL A 18 0.10 11.91 0.82
N ILE A 19 -0.69 11.10 1.54
CA ILE A 19 -1.86 11.58 2.30
C ILE A 19 -1.45 12.56 3.42
N ARG A 20 -0.30 12.30 4.07
CA ARG A 20 0.29 13.14 5.12
C ARG A 20 0.98 14.39 4.57
N ASP A 21 1.33 14.44 3.29
CA ASP A 21 1.95 15.60 2.66
C ASP A 21 0.91 16.73 2.46
N GLU A 22 0.83 17.61 3.46
CA GLU A 22 -0.08 18.75 3.46
C GLU A 22 0.29 19.83 2.42
N GLN A 23 1.56 19.89 2.00
CA GLN A 23 2.01 20.87 0.99
C GLN A 23 1.49 20.51 -0.39
N SER A 24 1.42 19.21 -0.70
CA SER A 24 0.87 18.71 -1.97
C SER A 24 -0.62 19.02 -2.15
N ARG A 25 -1.37 19.32 -1.07
CA ARG A 25 -2.78 19.73 -1.14
C ARG A 25 -2.98 21.05 -1.90
N ARG A 26 -1.94 21.87 -2.05
CA ARG A 26 -1.96 23.10 -2.87
C ARG A 26 -2.04 22.80 -4.38
N HIS A 27 -1.67 21.58 -4.78
CA HIS A 27 -1.73 21.09 -6.16
C HIS A 27 -2.60 19.83 -6.22
N VAL A 28 -3.91 20.03 -6.00
CA VAL A 28 -4.91 18.96 -5.87
C VAL A 28 -4.84 17.97 -7.04
N ASP A 29 -4.71 18.43 -8.28
CA ASP A 29 -4.66 17.55 -9.45
C ASP A 29 -3.44 16.62 -9.44
N THR A 30 -2.26 17.16 -9.13
CA THR A 30 -1.02 16.39 -9.01
C THR A 30 -1.08 15.41 -7.84
N HIS A 31 -1.66 15.84 -6.72
CA HIS A 31 -1.86 15.01 -5.54
C HIS A 31 -2.79 13.83 -5.84
N MET A 32 -3.94 14.09 -6.47
CA MET A 32 -4.91 13.07 -6.86
C MET A 32 -4.34 12.10 -7.91
N ALA A 33 -3.59 12.60 -8.89
CA ALA A 33 -2.91 11.77 -9.88
C ALA A 33 -1.90 10.82 -9.22
N ARG A 34 -1.10 11.32 -8.26
CA ARG A 34 -0.15 10.50 -7.51
C ARG A 34 -0.88 9.45 -6.66
N LEU A 35 -1.93 9.82 -5.94
CA LEU A 35 -2.74 8.88 -5.17
C LEU A 35 -3.36 7.78 -6.05
N ARG A 36 -3.86 8.13 -7.24
CA ARG A 36 -4.44 7.16 -8.19
C ARG A 36 -3.37 6.18 -8.69
N LYS A 37 -2.21 6.70 -9.12
CA LYS A 37 -1.08 5.88 -9.59
C LYS A 37 -0.60 4.88 -8.52
N ILE A 38 -0.52 5.32 -7.25
CA ILE A 38 -0.13 4.44 -6.16
C ILE A 38 -1.22 3.39 -5.87
N SER A 39 -2.50 3.76 -5.90
CA SER A 39 -3.60 2.79 -5.75
C SER A 39 -3.54 1.70 -6.82
N GLU A 40 -3.34 2.06 -8.09
CA GLU A 40 -3.21 1.09 -9.19
C GLU A 40 -1.99 0.18 -9.02
N LYS A 41 -0.87 0.72 -8.50
CA LYS A 41 0.32 -0.07 -8.17
C LYS A 41 0.01 -1.10 -7.07
N ILE A 42 -0.69 -0.69 -6.00
CA ILE A 42 -1.10 -1.57 -4.91
C ILE A 42 -1.98 -2.71 -5.42
N GLU A 43 -2.98 -2.43 -6.26
CA GLU A 43 -3.87 -3.45 -6.83
C GLU A 43 -3.10 -4.48 -7.68
N LYS A 44 -2.14 -4.02 -8.50
CA LYS A 44 -1.27 -4.92 -9.29
C LYS A 44 -0.40 -5.79 -8.40
N LEU A 45 0.20 -5.21 -7.36
CA LEU A 45 1.04 -5.95 -6.41
C LEU A 45 0.23 -6.96 -5.62
N GLN A 46 -0.97 -6.58 -5.16
CA GLN A 46 -1.90 -7.49 -4.49
C GLN A 46 -2.25 -8.69 -5.36
N ALA A 47 -2.52 -8.47 -6.66
CA ALA A 47 -2.80 -9.56 -7.60
C ALA A 47 -1.58 -10.44 -7.89
N ALA A 48 -0.36 -9.91 -7.74
CA ALA A 48 0.89 -10.62 -7.93
C ALA A 48 1.42 -11.31 -6.66
N LEU A 49 0.74 -11.16 -5.52
CA LEU A 49 1.16 -11.80 -4.27
C LEU A 49 1.11 -13.33 -4.39
N PRO A 50 2.09 -14.04 -3.80
CA PRO A 50 2.07 -15.49 -3.75
C PRO A 50 0.86 -15.98 -2.96
N GLN A 51 0.20 -17.02 -3.48
CA GLN A 51 -0.92 -17.70 -2.80
C GLN A 51 -0.39 -18.93 -2.04
N PRO A 52 -0.90 -19.21 -0.83
CA PRO A 52 -1.96 -18.47 -0.15
C PRO A 52 -1.48 -17.15 0.48
N ILE A 53 -2.28 -16.10 0.32
CA ILE A 53 -2.11 -14.84 1.06
C ILE A 53 -2.68 -14.95 2.47
N ASP A 54 -2.07 -14.25 3.43
CA ASP A 54 -2.62 -14.09 4.77
C ASP A 54 -4.07 -13.51 4.72
N PRO A 55 -5.07 -14.16 5.35
CA PRO A 55 -6.47 -13.71 5.32
C PRO A 55 -6.69 -12.31 5.92
N GLN A 56 -5.92 -11.95 6.94
CA GLN A 56 -5.99 -10.64 7.59
C GLN A 56 -5.41 -9.56 6.66
N LEU A 57 -4.32 -9.86 5.96
CA LEU A 57 -3.76 -8.98 4.92
C LEU A 57 -4.76 -8.78 3.79
N ALA A 58 -5.36 -9.86 3.28
CA ALA A 58 -6.39 -9.79 2.25
C ALA A 58 -7.58 -8.92 2.68
N HIS A 59 -8.03 -9.06 3.93
CA HIS A 59 -9.10 -8.25 4.50
C HIS A 59 -8.75 -6.75 4.51
N TYR A 60 -7.57 -6.38 5.01
CA TYR A 60 -7.16 -4.97 5.06
C TYR A 60 -7.02 -4.35 3.68
N LEU A 61 -6.46 -5.08 2.71
CA LEU A 61 -6.34 -4.61 1.32
C LEU A 61 -7.72 -4.41 0.68
N GLN A 62 -8.67 -5.33 0.88
CA GLN A 62 -10.04 -5.20 0.37
C GLN A 62 -10.78 -3.99 0.96
N ARG A 63 -10.58 -3.69 2.25
CA ARG A 63 -11.19 -2.52 2.91
C ARG A 63 -10.43 -1.21 2.67
N LYS A 64 -9.32 -1.26 1.92
CA LYS A 64 -8.40 -0.13 1.70
C LYS A 64 -7.83 0.44 3.02
N SER A 65 -7.76 -0.41 4.05
CA SER A 65 -7.13 -0.10 5.35
C SER A 65 -5.62 -0.22 5.22
N TYR A 66 -5.02 0.68 4.44
CA TYR A 66 -3.61 0.60 4.04
C TYR A 66 -2.63 0.80 5.19
N ASP A 67 -3.03 1.53 6.22
CA ASP A 67 -2.28 1.64 7.48
C ASP A 67 -2.17 0.28 8.19
N LYS A 68 -3.29 -0.44 8.33
CA LYS A 68 -3.32 -1.78 8.94
C LYS A 68 -2.66 -2.85 8.09
N ALA A 69 -2.81 -2.78 6.78
CA ALA A 69 -2.09 -3.66 5.87
C ALA A 69 -0.57 -3.48 6.00
N LEU A 70 -0.09 -2.23 6.08
CA LEU A 70 1.33 -1.95 6.26
C LEU A 70 1.83 -2.45 7.61
N GLU A 71 1.11 -2.12 8.69
CA GLU A 71 1.45 -2.56 10.05
C GLU A 71 1.58 -4.09 10.13
N LEU A 72 0.65 -4.81 9.51
CA LEU A 72 0.70 -6.28 9.45
C LEU A 72 1.94 -6.78 8.70
N ILE A 73 2.21 -6.25 7.50
CA ILE A 73 3.37 -6.66 6.70
C ILE A 73 4.69 -6.37 7.44
N GLU A 74 4.82 -5.19 8.04
CA GLU A 74 6.03 -4.81 8.79
C GLU A 74 6.26 -5.70 10.01
N ASN A 75 5.20 -6.03 10.74
CA ASN A 75 5.26 -6.96 11.88
C ASN A 75 5.60 -8.39 11.45
N THR A 76 5.20 -8.82 10.24
CA THR A 76 5.52 -10.15 9.70
C THR A 76 6.95 -10.24 9.17
N ILE A 77 7.51 -9.17 8.58
CA ILE A 77 8.89 -9.15 8.05
C ILE A 77 9.94 -9.09 9.17
N GLN A 78 9.59 -8.58 10.36
CA GLN A 78 10.52 -8.45 11.49
C GLN A 78 10.63 -9.71 12.39
N GLN A 79 9.99 -10.82 12.02
CA GLN A 79 10.00 -12.09 12.77
C GLN A 79 10.71 -13.18 11.97
#